data_AF-I3D5I4-F1
#
_entry.id   AF-I3D5I4-F1
#
_cell.length_a   1.000
_cell.length_b   1.000
_cell.length_c   1.000
_cell.angle_alpha   90.00
_cell.angle_beta   90.00
_cell.angle_gamma   90.00
#
_symmetry.space_group_name_H-M   'P 1'
#
loop_
_entity.id
_entity.type
_entity.pdbx_description
1 polymer ?
#
loop_
_entity_poly.entity_id
_entity_poly.type
_entity_poly.pdbx_seq_one_letter_code
_entity_poly.pdbx_strand_id
1 'polypeptide(L)' 'ISLKDKSAHSILLKNEDDVERFADFLQSVIDKEHQLVSTRILENTVEIVKG' A
#
# COMPACT_ATOMS: atom_id res chain seq x y z
N ILE A 1 -13.12 20.69 14.94
CA ILE A 1 -12.03 20.09 14.13
C ILE A 1 -12.59 18.77 13.61
N SER A 2 -13.01 18.71 12.35
CA SER A 2 -13.55 17.47 11.79
C SER A 2 -12.37 16.51 11.63
N LEU A 3 -12.28 15.50 12.50
CA LEU A 3 -11.57 14.26 12.19
C LEU A 3 -12.30 13.64 11.00
N LYS A 4 -12.04 14.15 9.79
CA LYS A 4 -12.44 13.47 8.56
C LYS A 4 -11.83 12.08 8.63
N ASP A 5 -12.69 11.07 8.70
CA ASP A 5 -12.42 9.63 8.60
C ASP A 5 -10.94 9.27 8.48
N LYS A 6 -10.26 9.10 9.62
CA LYS A 6 -8.98 8.38 9.66
C LYS A 6 -9.29 6.89 9.69
N SER A 7 -9.79 6.37 8.58
CA SER A 7 -10.01 4.93 8.44
C SER A 7 -8.65 4.24 8.37
N ALA A 8 -8.27 3.58 9.46
CA ALA A 8 -7.09 2.74 9.52
C ALA A 8 -7.38 1.43 8.78
N HIS A 9 -7.05 1.39 7.49
CA HIS A 9 -7.16 0.18 6.69
C HIS A 9 -5.94 -0.70 6.97
N SER A 10 -6.18 -1.84 7.60
CA SER A 10 -5.14 -2.84 7.88
C SER A 10 -5.10 -3.86 6.75
N ILE A 11 -3.90 -4.18 6.28
CA ILE A 11 -3.66 -5.25 5.29
C ILE A 11 -2.91 -6.36 6.01
N LEU A 12 -3.48 -7.57 6.01
CA LEU A 12 -2.83 -8.77 6.53
C LEU A 12 -2.10 -9.46 5.38
N LEU A 13 -0.78 -9.51 5.48
CA LEU A 13 0.09 -10.19 4.52
C LEU A 13 0.47 -11.56 5.10
N LYS A 14 0.64 -12.56 4.23
CA LYS A 14 0.81 -13.95 4.65
C LYS A 14 2.20 -14.23 5.22
N ASN A 15 3.24 -13.53 4.74
CA ASN A 15 4.64 -13.80 5.07
C ASN A 15 5.40 -12.49 5.29
N GLU A 16 6.51 -12.55 6.03
CA GLU A 16 7.37 -11.40 6.34
C GLU A 16 8.01 -10.79 5.08
N ASP A 17 8.41 -11.61 4.10
CA ASP A 17 8.97 -11.13 2.82
C ASP A 17 7.99 -10.21 2.07
N ASP A 18 6.69 -10.52 2.12
CA ASP A 18 5.66 -9.70 1.49
C ASP A 18 5.45 -8.39 2.27
N VAL A 19 5.61 -8.41 3.60
CA VAL A 19 5.56 -7.23 4.46
C VAL A 19 6.72 -6.30 4.15
N GLU A 20 7.95 -6.80 4.06
CA GLU A 20 9.12 -6.01 3.71
C GLU A 20 8.97 -5.36 2.33
N ARG A 21 8.60 -6.14 1.30
CA ARG A 21 8.40 -5.61 -0.06
C ARG A 21 7.32 -4.52 -0.11
N PHE A 22 6.23 -4.70 0.65
CA PHE A 22 5.17 -3.71 0.73
C PHE A 22 5.62 -2.45 1.46
N ALA A 23 6.36 -2.59 2.56
CA ALA A 23 6.89 -1.47 3.33
C ALA A 23 7.92 -0.65 2.51
N ASP A 24 8.87 -1.33 1.86
CA ASP A 24 9.86 -0.69 0.97
C ASP A 24 9.17 0.06 -0.17
N PHE A 25 8.15 -0.57 -0.79
CA PHE A 25 7.38 0.09 -1.83
C PHE A 25 6.67 1.35 -1.34
N LEU A 26 5.98 1.27 -0.19
CA LEU A 26 5.30 2.43 0.39
C LEU A 26 6.29 3.55 0.74
N GLN A 27 7.46 3.19 1.27
CA GLN A 27 8.52 4.14 1.59
C GLN A 27 8.98 4.88 0.34
N SER A 28 9.27 4.17 -0.75
CA SER A 28 9.61 4.78 -2.05
C SER A 28 8.50 5.69 -2.61
N VAL A 29 7.22 5.38 -2.35
CA VAL A 29 6.10 6.23 -2.77
C VAL A 29 5.99 7.50 -1.93
N ILE A 30 6.18 7.40 -0.62
CA ILE A 30 6.19 8.55 0.31
C ILE A 30 7.37 9.48 -0.01
N ASP A 31 8.53 8.90 -0.30
CA ASP A 31 9.74 9.61 -0.68
C ASP A 31 9.71 10.15 -2.13
N LYS A 32 8.59 9.90 -2.84
CA LYS A 32 8.34 10.31 -4.24
C LYS A 32 9.35 9.77 -5.25
N GLU A 33 10.10 8.74 -4.88
CA GLU A 33 11.00 8.03 -5.80
C GLU A 33 10.22 7.19 -6.81
N HIS A 34 9.08 6.65 -6.40
CA HIS A 34 8.15 5.91 -7.26
C HIS A 34 6.76 6.51 -7.18
N GLN A 35 6.04 6.53 -8.29
CA GLN A 35 4.63 6.93 -8.29
C GLN A 35 3.74 5.69 -8.19
N LEU A 36 2.74 5.75 -7.31
CA LEU A 36 1.68 4.74 -7.28
C LEU A 36 0.77 4.99 -8.47
N VAL A 37 0.96 4.20 -9.53
CA VAL A 37 0.26 4.35 -10.82
C VAL A 37 -1.14 3.76 -10.74
N SER A 38 -1.29 2.62 -10.06
CA SER A 38 -2.58 1.97 -9.92
C SER A 38 -2.62 1.05 -8.69
N THR A 39 -3.78 1.01 -8.06
CA THR A 39 -4.14 0.01 -7.04
C THR A 39 -5.45 -0.63 -7.46
N ARG A 40 -5.48 -1.95 -7.56
CA ARG A 40 -6.68 -2.72 -7.91
C ARG A 40 -6.89 -3.82 -6.89
N ILE A 41 -8.16 -4.01 -6.51
CA ILE A 41 -8.56 -5.11 -5.64
C ILE A 41 -9.26 -6.13 -6.55
N LEU A 42 -8.66 -7.30 -6.72
CA LEU A 42 -9.21 -8.44 -7.43
C LEU A 42 -9.60 -9.50 -6.41
N GLU A 43 -10.90 -9.53 -6.09
CA GLU A 43 -11.49 -10.39 -5.07
C GLU A 43 -10.79 -10.22 -3.70
N ASN A 44 -9.82 -11.08 -3.39
CA ASN A 44 -9.04 -11.08 -2.15
C ASN A 44 -7.56 -10.69 -2.36
N THR A 45 -7.20 -10.25 -3.56
CA THR A 45 -5.83 -9.87 -3.94
C THR A 45 -5.76 -8.37 -4.19
N VAL A 46 -4.76 -7.71 -3.59
CA VAL A 46 -4.46 -6.31 -3.87
C VAL A 46 -3.27 -6.25 -4.81
N GLU A 47 -3.49 -5.72 -6.01
CA GLU A 47 -2.44 -5.47 -6.99
C GLU A 47 -2.04 -3.99 -6.95
N ILE A 48 -0.74 -3.73 -6.89
CA ILE A 48 -0.19 -2.38 -6.85
C ILE A 48 0.83 -2.23 -7.97
N VAL A 49 0.64 -1.22 -8.81
CA VAL A 49 1.52 -0.90 -9.94
C VAL A 49 2.27 0.39 -9.62
N LYS A 50 3.60 0.31 -9.72
CA LYS A 50 4.51 1.45 -9.56
C LYS A 50 5.11 1.86 -10.91
N GLY A 51 5.41 3.15 -11.07
CA GLY A 51 6.03 3.73 -12.26
C GLY A 51 7.01 4.83 -11.93
#